data_AF-A0A2D6I2P6-F1
#
_entry.id   AF-A0A2D6I2P6-F1
#
_cell.length_a   1.000
_cell.length_b   1.000
_cell.length_c   1.000
_cell.angle_alpha   90.00
_cell.angle_beta   90.00
_cell.angle_gamma   90.00
#
_symmetry.space_group_name_H-M   'P 1'
#
loop_
_entity.id
_entity.type
_entity.pdbx_description
1 polymer ?
#
loop_
_entity_poly.entity_id
_entity_poly.type
_entity_poly.pdbx_seq_one_letter_code
_entity_poly.pdbx_strand_id
1 'polypeptide(L)'
;MTTHKTSWFGDRAVVIDVASPIDRELVATTVMRALPEAVVRRGISTLMVEMLSPDINLETDVRRVLASVDESPKASQAPEASIAPAADATITIDVDYDGPDLVPTATFFGLSNTELVQAH
;
A
#
# COMPACT_ATOMS: atom_id res chain seq x y z
N MET A 1 9.40 11.20 -10.81
CA MET A 1 8.36 11.74 -9.92
C MET A 1 7.03 11.24 -10.44
N THR A 2 6.36 10.42 -9.67
CA THR A 2 5.08 9.80 -10.06
C THR A 2 4.01 10.65 -9.40
N THR A 3 3.38 11.56 -10.14
CA THR A 3 2.34 12.41 -9.57
C THR A 3 1.13 11.55 -9.24
N HIS A 4 0.85 11.41 -7.94
CA HIS A 4 -0.34 10.71 -7.46
C HIS A 4 -1.60 11.49 -7.81
N LYS A 5 -2.50 10.89 -8.59
CA LYS A 5 -3.80 11.48 -8.89
C LYS A 5 -4.73 11.25 -7.70
N THR A 6 -5.51 12.28 -7.36
CA THR A 6 -6.53 12.22 -6.31
C THR A 6 -7.92 12.47 -6.88
N SER A 7 -8.93 11.89 -6.26
CA SER A 7 -10.33 12.12 -6.59
C SER A 7 -11.23 11.91 -5.38
N TRP A 8 -12.33 12.66 -5.30
CA TRP A 8 -13.36 12.44 -4.29
C TRP A 8 -14.07 11.10 -4.48
N PHE A 9 -14.36 10.43 -3.37
CA PHE A 9 -15.25 9.27 -3.28
C PHE A 9 -16.34 9.58 -2.26
N GLY A 10 -17.49 10.00 -2.75
CA GLY A 10 -18.52 10.62 -1.91
C GLY A 10 -18.05 11.96 -1.34
N ASP A 11 -18.52 12.30 -0.14
CA ASP A 11 -18.26 13.58 0.56
C ASP A 11 -17.29 13.44 1.74
N ARG A 12 -16.80 12.22 1.98
CA ARG A 12 -16.04 11.84 3.19
C ARG A 12 -14.73 11.13 2.91
N ALA A 13 -14.45 10.82 1.65
CA ALA A 13 -13.26 10.08 1.30
C ALA A 13 -12.61 10.61 0.02
N VAL A 14 -11.29 10.43 -0.05
CA VAL A 14 -10.46 10.74 -1.21
C VAL A 14 -9.72 9.48 -1.61
N VAL A 15 -9.74 9.17 -2.89
CA VAL A 15 -9.00 8.07 -3.49
C VAL A 15 -7.72 8.61 -4.10
N ILE A 16 -6.62 7.90 -3.89
CA ILE A 16 -5.30 8.19 -4.41
C ILE A 16 -4.91 7.05 -5.35
N ASP A 17 -4.56 7.36 -6.59
CA ASP A 17 -4.03 6.37 -7.53
C ASP A 17 -2.55 6.08 -7.20
N VAL A 18 -2.28 4.82 -6.85
CA VAL A 18 -0.92 4.34 -6.52
C VAL A 18 -0.72 2.94 -7.11
N ALA A 19 -0.10 2.89 -8.30
CA ALA A 19 0.03 1.65 -9.06
C ALA A 19 1.06 0.66 -8.48
N SER A 20 2.12 1.15 -7.85
CA SER A 20 3.19 0.33 -7.27
C SER A 20 2.81 -0.11 -5.85
N PRO A 21 2.84 -1.43 -5.54
CA PRO A 21 2.57 -1.91 -4.17
C PRO A 21 3.54 -1.36 -3.13
N ILE A 22 4.81 -1.15 -3.49
CA ILE A 22 5.85 -0.59 -2.61
C ILE A 22 5.52 0.88 -2.32
N ASP A 23 5.24 1.66 -3.37
CA ASP A 23 4.90 3.08 -3.21
C ASP A 23 3.59 3.24 -2.42
N ARG A 24 2.64 2.31 -2.61
CA ARG A 24 1.38 2.29 -1.88
C ARG A 24 1.59 2.18 -0.38
N GLU A 25 2.53 1.36 0.07
CA GLU A 25 2.78 1.21 1.51
C GLU A 25 3.46 2.45 2.10
N LEU A 26 4.40 3.04 1.36
CA LEU A 26 5.05 4.30 1.75
C LEU A 26 4.03 5.45 1.85
N VAL A 27 3.18 5.60 0.83
CA VAL A 27 2.13 6.63 0.81
C VAL A 27 1.13 6.38 1.93
N ALA A 28 0.67 5.13 2.12
CA ALA A 28 -0.27 4.79 3.19
C ALA A 28 0.29 5.17 4.57
N THR A 29 1.54 4.79 4.84
CA THR A 29 2.22 5.08 6.12
C THR A 29 2.38 6.59 6.33
N THR A 30 2.77 7.32 5.30
CA THR A 30 2.93 8.77 5.38
C THR A 30 1.60 9.47 5.62
N VAL A 31 0.53 9.05 4.93
CA VAL A 31 -0.82 9.60 5.12
C VAL A 31 -1.35 9.28 6.52
N MET A 32 -1.22 8.04 7.00
CA MET A 32 -1.64 7.67 8.36
C MET A 32 -0.93 8.51 9.44
N ARG A 33 0.36 8.81 9.23
CA ARG A 33 1.11 9.65 10.16
C ARG A 33 0.67 11.12 10.12
N ALA A 34 0.41 11.65 8.93
CA ALA A 34 0.05 13.04 8.74
C ALA A 34 -1.42 13.35 9.06
N LEU A 35 -2.32 12.37 8.86
CA LEU A 35 -3.76 12.46 9.07
C LEU A 35 -4.22 11.34 10.01
N PRO A 36 -3.89 11.42 11.33
CA PRO A 36 -4.16 10.33 12.27
C PRO A 36 -5.65 10.08 12.53
N GLU A 37 -6.51 11.06 12.28
CA GLU A 37 -7.97 10.95 12.39
C GLU A 37 -8.61 10.25 11.17
N ALA A 38 -7.85 10.05 10.08
CA ALA A 38 -8.33 9.42 8.87
C ALA A 38 -8.10 7.91 8.90
N VAL A 39 -9.07 7.16 8.36
CA VAL A 39 -8.93 5.74 8.09
C VAL A 39 -8.33 5.58 6.69
N VAL A 40 -7.18 4.93 6.60
CA VAL A 40 -6.51 4.63 5.32
C VAL A 40 -6.72 3.17 4.94
N ARG A 41 -7.33 2.94 3.77
CA ARG A 41 -7.64 1.61 3.23
C ARG A 41 -6.83 1.35 1.96
N ARG A 42 -6.24 0.16 1.89
CA ARG A 42 -5.40 -0.29 0.77
C ARG A 42 -6.25 -1.03 -0.27
N GLY A 43 -6.25 -0.54 -1.50
CA GLY A 43 -6.79 -1.23 -2.68
C GLY A 43 -5.67 -1.75 -3.58
N ILE A 44 -6.01 -2.43 -4.68
CA ILE A 44 -5.02 -3.06 -5.59
C ILE A 44 -4.05 -2.04 -6.19
N SER A 45 -4.56 -0.92 -6.69
CA SER A 45 -3.78 0.16 -7.31
C SER A 45 -4.17 1.53 -6.76
N THR A 46 -4.78 1.55 -5.58
CA THR A 46 -5.36 2.74 -4.97
C THR A 46 -5.19 2.73 -3.45
N LEU A 47 -5.27 3.92 -2.86
CA LEU A 47 -5.50 4.12 -1.43
C LEU A 47 -6.75 4.96 -1.25
N MET A 48 -7.59 4.62 -0.28
CA MET A 48 -8.70 5.46 0.14
C MET A 48 -8.39 6.05 1.50
N VAL A 49 -8.55 7.37 1.63
CA VAL A 49 -8.42 8.12 2.87
C VAL A 49 -9.82 8.59 3.24
N GLU A 50 -10.33 8.14 4.38
CA GLU A 50 -11.73 8.31 4.79
C GLU A 50 -11.82 8.98 6.16
N MET A 51 -12.73 9.95 6.29
CA MET A 51 -13.03 10.64 7.55
C MET A 51 -14.36 10.17 8.16
N LEU A 52 -14.49 10.27 9.49
CA LEU A 52 -15.72 9.94 10.22
C LEU A 52 -16.89 10.91 9.93
N SER A 53 -16.58 12.13 9.50
CA SER A 53 -17.54 13.16 9.12
C SER A 53 -17.06 13.86 7.84
N PRO A 54 -17.96 14.47 7.05
CA PRO A 54 -17.57 15.23 5.87
C PRO A 54 -16.56 16.33 6.23
N ASP A 55 -15.48 16.39 5.47
CA ASP A 55 -14.43 17.41 5.61
C ASP A 55 -14.05 17.93 4.24
N ILE A 56 -14.42 19.18 3.95
CA ILE A 56 -14.16 19.84 2.67
C ILE A 56 -12.67 20.00 2.38
N ASN A 57 -11.81 19.98 3.41
CA ASN A 57 -10.38 20.19 3.24
C ASN A 57 -9.61 18.89 2.98
N LEU A 58 -10.25 17.72 3.15
CA LEU A 58 -9.59 16.42 3.09
C LEU A 58 -8.77 16.23 1.81
N GLU A 59 -9.31 16.55 0.63
CA GLU A 59 -8.56 16.42 -0.63
C GLU A 59 -7.33 17.33 -0.67
N THR A 60 -7.46 18.56 -0.17
CA THR A 60 -6.34 19.52 -0.10
C THR A 60 -5.26 19.01 0.86
N ASP A 61 -5.68 18.46 1.99
CA ASP A 61 -4.79 17.89 3.00
C ASP A 61 -4.05 16.67 2.47
N VAL A 62 -4.75 15.74 1.84
CA VAL A 62 -4.17 14.57 1.17
C VAL A 62 -3.17 15.01 0.09
N ARG A 63 -3.52 15.96 -0.77
CA ARG A 63 -2.60 16.47 -1.81
C ARG A 63 -1.34 17.10 -1.22
N ARG A 64 -1.47 17.84 -0.12
CA ARG A 64 -0.32 18.43 0.59
C ARG A 64 0.59 17.37 1.18
N VAL A 65 0.02 16.31 1.75
CA VAL A 65 0.81 15.17 2.25
C VAL A 65 1.52 14.46 1.09
N LEU A 66 0.85 14.23 -0.02
CA LEU A 66 1.46 13.60 -1.20
C LEU A 66 2.63 14.43 -1.77
N ALA A 67 2.50 15.76 -1.80
CA ALA A 67 3.60 16.63 -2.20
C ALA A 67 4.84 16.46 -1.29
N SER A 68 4.65 16.23 0.02
CA SER A 68 5.76 15.95 0.94
C SER A 68 6.46 14.61 0.65
N VAL A 69 5.71 13.59 0.19
CA VAL A 69 6.27 12.30 -0.26
C VAL A 69 7.12 12.49 -1.52
N ASP A 70 6.65 13.31 -2.46
CA ASP A 70 7.33 13.60 -3.73
C ASP A 70 8.58 14.49 -3.56
N GLU A 71 8.62 15.35 -2.53
CA GLU A 71 9.74 16.25 -2.20
C GLU A 71 10.80 15.62 -1.27
N SER A 72 10.51 14.47 -0.67
CA SER A 72 11.45 13.70 0.13
C SER A 72 12.68 13.07 -0.58
N PRO A 73 12.99 13.20 -1.90
CA PRO A 73 14.24 12.67 -2.44
C PRO A 73 15.53 13.39 -1.97
N LYS A 74 15.45 14.45 -1.14
CA LYS A 74 16.63 15.30 -0.83
C LYS A 74 16.91 15.59 0.65
N ALA A 75 16.18 15.02 1.60
CA ALA A 75 16.48 15.16 3.02
C ALA A 75 17.02 13.85 3.60
N SER A 76 18.29 13.89 4.02
CA SER A 76 18.91 13.02 5.03
C SER A 76 19.66 11.77 4.55
N GLN A 77 20.86 12.01 4.01
CA GLN A 77 22.10 11.31 4.42
C GLN A 77 22.52 11.72 5.86
N ALA A 78 21.58 11.67 6.81
CA ALA A 78 21.87 11.81 8.23
C ALA A 78 21.19 10.62 8.92
N PRO A 79 21.85 9.94 9.87
CA PRO A 79 21.27 8.81 10.57
C PRO A 79 20.20 9.35 11.54
N GLU A 80 19.02 9.65 11.01
CA GLU A 80 17.82 9.52 11.83
C GLU A 80 17.85 8.08 12.30
N ALA A 81 17.83 7.88 13.62
CA ALA A 81 17.71 6.58 14.22
C ALA A 81 16.50 5.92 13.57
N SER A 82 16.77 5.07 12.58
CA SER A 82 15.81 4.16 12.00
C SER A 82 15.34 3.37 13.20
N ILE A 83 14.16 3.74 13.72
CA ILE A 83 13.37 2.81 14.50
C ILE A 83 13.21 1.68 13.51
N ALA A 84 13.97 0.61 13.71
CA ALA A 84 13.92 -0.56 12.89
C ALA A 84 12.43 -0.85 12.64
N PRO A 85 12.01 -1.14 11.38
CA PRO A 85 10.65 -1.59 11.12
C PRO A 85 10.28 -2.56 12.23
N ALA A 86 9.17 -2.29 12.93
CA ALA A 86 8.76 -3.06 14.11
C ALA A 86 8.99 -4.53 13.78
N ALA A 87 9.99 -5.14 14.43
CA ALA A 87 10.72 -6.32 13.95
C ALA A 87 9.80 -7.18 13.09
N ASP A 88 10.01 -7.19 11.77
CA ASP A 88 9.14 -7.86 10.79
C ASP A 88 8.72 -9.20 11.39
N ALA A 89 7.49 -9.23 11.93
CA ALA A 89 6.97 -10.43 12.53
C ALA A 89 6.71 -11.35 11.35
N THR A 90 7.73 -12.12 10.99
CA THR A 90 7.63 -13.10 9.92
C THR A 90 6.65 -14.15 10.43
N ILE A 91 5.43 -14.11 9.92
CA ILE A 91 4.41 -15.11 10.21
C ILE A 91 4.60 -16.22 9.19
N THR A 92 4.99 -17.40 9.66
CA THR A 92 4.99 -18.61 8.84
C THR A 92 3.57 -19.19 8.83
N ILE A 93 3.05 -19.46 7.64
CA ILE A 93 1.75 -20.12 7.45
C ILE A 93 2.02 -21.47 6.80
N ASP A 94 1.68 -22.55 7.50
CA ASP A 94 1.74 -23.89 6.93
C ASP A 94 0.54 -24.11 6.00
N VAL A 95 0.82 -24.56 4.77
CA VAL A 95 -0.20 -24.78 3.73
C VAL A 95 -0.08 -26.20 3.20
N ASP A 96 -1.19 -26.94 3.22
CA ASP A 96 -1.33 -28.17 2.44
C ASP A 96 -1.75 -27.78 1.02
N TYR A 97 -0.93 -28.13 0.03
CA TYR A 97 -1.16 -27.80 -1.38
C TYR A 97 -1.96 -28.92 -2.06
N ASP A 98 -3.17 -29.19 -1.57
CA ASP A 98 -4.09 -30.22 -2.09
C ASP A 98 -5.28 -29.61 -2.85
N GLY A 99 -5.27 -28.29 -3.06
CA GLY A 99 -6.34 -27.56 -3.71
C GLY A 99 -6.65 -28.06 -5.13
N PRO A 100 -7.93 -28.06 -5.54
CA PRO A 100 -8.36 -28.59 -6.83
C PRO A 100 -7.75 -27.85 -8.03
N ASP A 101 -7.33 -26.59 -7.82
CA ASP A 101 -6.75 -25.74 -8.85
C ASP A 101 -5.23 -25.88 -8.98
N LEU A 102 -4.57 -26.75 -8.21
CA LEU A 102 -3.11 -26.95 -8.30
C LEU A 102 -2.69 -27.39 -9.70
N VAL A 103 -3.31 -28.47 -10.21
CA VAL A 103 -3.00 -29.04 -11.53
C VAL A 103 -3.30 -28.05 -12.68
N PRO A 104 -4.48 -27.40 -12.76
CA PRO A 104 -4.75 -26.44 -13.84
C PRO A 104 -3.83 -25.21 -13.75
N THR A 105 -3.48 -24.74 -12.55
CA THR A 105 -2.54 -23.62 -12.38
C THR A 105 -1.13 -23.99 -12.84
N ALA A 106 -0.63 -25.17 -12.45
CA ALA A 106 0.67 -25.68 -12.90
C ALA A 106 0.71 -25.83 -14.43
N THR A 107 -0.36 -26.37 -15.00
CA THR A 107 -0.53 -26.50 -16.46
C THR A 107 -0.52 -25.14 -17.15
N PHE A 108 -1.22 -24.13 -16.61
CA PHE A 108 -1.25 -22.78 -17.16
C PHE A 108 0.13 -22.13 -17.23
N PHE A 109 0.95 -22.31 -16.19
CA PHE A 109 2.32 -21.80 -16.16
C PHE A 109 3.36 -22.71 -16.86
N GLY A 110 2.95 -23.89 -17.33
CA GLY A 110 3.87 -24.87 -17.92
C GLY A 110 4.87 -25.45 -16.93
N LEU A 111 4.50 -25.52 -15.65
CA LEU A 111 5.32 -26.06 -14.56
C LEU A 111 4.76 -27.41 -14.08
N SER A 112 5.58 -28.20 -13.40
CA SER A 112 5.08 -29.29 -12.55
C SER A 112 4.44 -28.75 -11.27
N ASN A 113 3.60 -29.55 -10.61
CA ASN A 113 3.01 -29.19 -9.32
C ASN A 113 4.08 -28.83 -8.27
N THR A 114 5.18 -29.57 -8.22
CA THR A 114 6.28 -29.32 -7.27
C THR A 114 7.00 -28.01 -7.55
N GLU A 115 7.27 -27.69 -8.81
CA GLU A 115 7.91 -26.42 -9.18
C GLU A 115 7.02 -25.22 -8.86
N LEU A 116 5.70 -25.35 -9.07
CA LEU A 116 4.74 -24.30 -8.71
C LEU A 116 4.71 -24.07 -7.18
N VAL A 117 4.68 -25.13 -6.38
CA VAL A 117 4.69 -25.03 -4.91
C VAL A 117 6.01 -24.45 -4.38
N GLN A 118 7.14 -24.78 -5.01
CA GLN A 118 8.44 -24.21 -4.62
C GLN A 118 8.61 -22.74 -4.98
N ALA A 119 7.91 -22.25 -6.01
CA ALA A 119 7.97 -20.87 -6.45
C ALA A 119 7.04 -19.92 -5.65
N HIS A 120 6.07 -20.47 -4.93
CA HIS A 120 5.13 -19.74 -4.09
C HIS A 120 5.71 -19.50 -2.69
#